data_AF-A0A2M8HPW4-F1
#
_entry.id   AF-A0A2M8HPW4-F1
#
_cell.length_a   1.000
_cell.length_b   1.000
_cell.length_c   1.000
_cell.angle_alpha   90.00
_cell.angle_beta   90.00
_cell.angle_gamma   90.00
#
_symmetry.space_group_name_H-M   'P 1'
#
loop_
_entity.id
_entity.type
_entity.pdbx_description
1 polymer ?
#
loop_
_entity_poly.entity_id
_entity_poly.type
_entity_poly.pdbx_seq_one_letter_code
_entity_poly.pdbx_strand_id
1 'polypeptide(L)'
;MNWNFITKEIKPGDYCIDCRNVTSYDEEAIEGSYCYPFIKKAFGSDTESYKKLSSPVYYILDDAKEKNKNRIVVYDEGMGMFSARMVFLLRSAGFKETYLLASKWPLDGKKVPGNLKIEPPIQDKLKTIEWVVDKAFMEKNLTRLQIFDTRTLEEYEGLLPRLAGPEEGTLCGRLPGSFLWDWRSLYNADGNLIDRASFKKRMAGFPFMPERPTVLYDYNGARSCLLALMLKEFGYQEVYTYQGSWFEYRKSNLPKQATSVYGSKTSAPAAPRLGGMDKKK
;
A
#
# COMPACT_ATOMS: atom_id res chain seq x y z
N MET A 1 -6.44 0.13 21.02
CA MET A 1 -6.14 0.32 19.59
C MET A 1 -6.60 1.72 19.25
N ASN A 2 -5.70 2.72 19.33
CA ASN A 2 -6.07 4.14 19.31
C ASN A 2 -5.50 4.82 18.07
N TRP A 3 -5.73 4.25 16.89
CA TRP A 3 -5.42 4.90 15.62
C TRP A 3 -6.61 5.74 15.20
N ASN A 4 -6.42 7.02 14.90
CA ASN A 4 -7.45 7.97 14.51
C ASN A 4 -8.05 7.68 13.12
N PHE A 5 -7.43 6.78 12.35
CA PHE A 5 -7.96 6.27 11.09
C PHE A 5 -8.67 4.94 11.24
N ILE A 6 -8.88 4.44 12.46
CA ILE A 6 -9.58 3.19 12.71
C ILE A 6 -10.86 3.46 13.52
N THR A 7 -11.96 2.83 13.10
CA THR A 7 -13.24 2.83 13.82
C THR A 7 -13.67 1.40 14.14
N LYS A 8 -14.27 1.17 15.30
CA LYS A 8 -14.88 -0.13 15.65
C LYS A 8 -16.32 -0.27 15.19
N GLU A 9 -16.97 0.86 14.94
CA GLU A 9 -18.41 0.93 14.73
C GLU A 9 -18.73 1.61 13.41
N ILE A 10 -19.80 1.13 12.77
CA ILE A 10 -20.50 1.80 11.69
C ILE A 10 -21.70 2.51 12.31
N LYS A 11 -21.85 3.80 12.04
CA LYS A 11 -22.93 4.65 12.55
C LYS A 11 -23.99 4.83 11.46
N PRO A 12 -25.26 5.03 11.84
CA PRO A 12 -26.28 5.48 10.91
C PRO A 12 -25.80 6.72 10.16
N GLY A 13 -25.87 6.68 8.83
CA GLY A 13 -25.41 7.79 7.98
C GLY A 13 -23.96 7.71 7.54
N ASP A 14 -23.17 6.70 7.93
CA ASP A 14 -21.84 6.49 7.33
C ASP A 14 -21.95 6.09 5.85
N TYR A 15 -21.00 6.55 5.04
CA TYR A 15 -20.79 6.08 3.68
C TYR A 15 -19.83 4.88 3.71
N CYS A 16 -20.35 3.67 3.54
CA CYS A 16 -19.55 2.45 3.67
C CYS A 16 -19.00 2.00 2.32
N ILE A 17 -17.70 1.69 2.24
CA ILE A 17 -17.03 1.18 1.04
C ILE A 17 -16.51 -0.22 1.32
N ASP A 18 -16.97 -1.17 0.52
CA ASP A 18 -16.49 -2.54 0.50
C ASP A 18 -15.39 -2.70 -0.57
N CYS A 19 -14.17 -2.99 -0.14
CA CYS A 19 -13.03 -3.23 -1.03
C CYS A 19 -12.82 -4.72 -1.35
N ARG A 20 -13.70 -5.62 -0.88
CA ARG A 20 -13.65 -7.04 -1.23
C ARG A 20 -13.98 -7.27 -2.70
N ASN A 21 -13.70 -8.49 -3.19
CA ASN A 21 -14.04 -8.86 -4.56
C ASN A 21 -15.57 -8.85 -4.82
N VAL A 22 -15.96 -8.71 -6.09
CA VAL A 22 -17.38 -8.60 -6.50
C VAL A 22 -18.20 -9.82 -6.09
N THR A 23 -17.64 -11.03 -6.21
CA THR A 23 -18.33 -12.26 -5.84
C THR A 23 -18.71 -12.26 -4.35
N SER A 24 -17.76 -11.96 -3.47
CA SER A 24 -18.02 -11.87 -2.03
C SER A 24 -18.99 -10.74 -1.66
N TYR A 25 -18.98 -9.62 -2.40
CA TYR A 25 -19.93 -8.53 -2.21
C TYR A 25 -21.35 -8.90 -2.64
N ASP A 26 -21.49 -9.54 -3.80
CA ASP A 26 -22.78 -9.95 -4.35
C ASP A 26 -23.44 -11.04 -3.47
N GLU A 27 -22.65 -11.88 -2.78
CA GLU A 27 -23.13 -12.87 -1.81
C GLU A 27 -23.64 -12.22 -0.51
N GLU A 28 -22.80 -11.42 0.15
CA GLU A 28 -23.14 -10.76 1.41
C GLU A 28 -22.28 -9.52 1.65
N ALA A 29 -22.90 -8.41 2.01
CA ALA A 29 -22.27 -7.13 2.31
C ALA A 29 -22.99 -6.43 3.46
N ILE A 30 -22.37 -5.38 3.99
CA ILE A 30 -23.05 -4.44 4.89
C ILE A 30 -24.16 -3.73 4.10
N GLU A 31 -25.37 -3.68 4.66
CA GLU A 31 -26.52 -3.03 4.03
C GLU A 31 -26.21 -1.56 3.67
N GLY A 32 -26.43 -1.21 2.40
CA GLY A 32 -26.14 0.13 1.88
C GLY A 32 -24.65 0.45 1.64
N SER A 33 -23.75 -0.53 1.75
CA SER A 33 -22.33 -0.34 1.39
C SER A 33 -22.10 -0.41 -0.12
N TYR A 34 -21.12 0.35 -0.60
CA TYR A 34 -20.74 0.45 -2.00
C TYR A 34 -19.52 -0.41 -2.32
N CYS A 35 -19.61 -1.24 -3.35
CA CYS A 35 -18.53 -2.09 -3.83
C CYS A 35 -17.50 -1.29 -4.64
N TYR A 36 -16.23 -1.38 -4.26
CA TYR A 36 -15.10 -0.83 -5.02
C TYR A 36 -13.85 -1.73 -4.92
N PRO A 37 -13.80 -2.85 -5.66
CA PRO A 37 -12.69 -3.81 -5.64
C PRO A 37 -11.46 -3.32 -6.42
N PHE A 38 -11.63 -2.31 -7.27
CA PHE A 38 -10.58 -1.84 -8.18
C PHE A 38 -9.39 -1.21 -7.45
N ILE A 39 -9.57 -0.81 -6.19
CA ILE A 39 -8.48 -0.37 -5.32
C ILE A 39 -7.37 -1.43 -5.14
N LYS A 40 -7.68 -2.71 -5.39
CA LYS A 40 -6.72 -3.83 -5.30
C LYS A 40 -5.76 -3.88 -6.49
N LYS A 41 -6.09 -3.22 -7.60
CA LYS A 41 -5.28 -3.27 -8.83
C LYS A 41 -3.97 -2.52 -8.68
N ALA A 42 -2.95 -3.00 -9.37
CA ALA A 42 -1.70 -2.28 -9.56
C ALA A 42 -1.88 -1.26 -10.70
N PHE A 43 -1.45 -0.03 -10.47
CA PHE A 43 -1.42 1.04 -11.46
C PHE A 43 0.02 1.55 -11.55
N GLY A 44 0.47 1.96 -12.75
CA GLY A 44 1.68 2.76 -12.87
C GLY A 44 1.46 4.16 -12.30
N SER A 45 2.40 5.08 -12.52
CA SER A 45 2.26 6.49 -12.15
C SER A 45 2.27 7.44 -13.35
N ASP A 46 2.20 6.90 -14.57
CA ASP A 46 1.89 7.71 -15.76
C ASP A 46 0.51 8.37 -15.66
N THR A 47 0.26 9.38 -16.48
CA THR A 47 -0.97 10.18 -16.48
C THR A 47 -2.25 9.33 -16.52
N GLU A 48 -2.31 8.30 -17.36
CA GLU A 48 -3.51 7.47 -17.53
C GLU A 48 -3.69 6.51 -16.35
N SER A 49 -2.60 5.97 -15.82
CA SER A 49 -2.60 5.19 -14.59
C SER A 49 -2.99 6.05 -13.38
N TYR A 50 -2.54 7.30 -13.31
CA TYR A 50 -2.91 8.25 -12.27
C TYR A 50 -4.39 8.59 -12.32
N LYS A 51 -4.97 8.85 -13.50
CA LYS A 51 -6.43 9.05 -13.66
C LYS A 51 -7.24 7.87 -13.09
N LYS A 52 -6.83 6.64 -13.37
CA LYS A 52 -7.48 5.42 -12.84
C LYS A 52 -7.42 5.31 -11.32
N LEU A 53 -6.45 5.95 -10.67
CA LEU A 53 -6.35 6.05 -9.22
C LEU A 53 -7.18 7.24 -8.70
N SER A 54 -7.02 8.42 -9.29
CA SER A 54 -7.56 9.67 -8.75
C SER A 54 -9.04 9.88 -9.01
N SER A 55 -9.55 9.53 -10.20
CA SER A 55 -10.95 9.77 -10.55
C SER A 55 -11.92 9.03 -9.60
N PRO A 56 -11.69 7.75 -9.25
CA PRO A 56 -12.49 7.07 -8.25
C PRO A 56 -12.50 7.73 -6.87
N VAL A 57 -11.34 8.22 -6.41
CA VAL A 57 -11.22 8.91 -5.11
C VAL A 57 -12.13 10.13 -5.09
N TYR A 58 -12.04 10.99 -6.09
CA TYR A 58 -12.85 12.21 -6.16
C TYR A 58 -14.33 11.93 -6.44
N TYR A 59 -14.65 10.92 -7.23
CA TYR A 59 -16.03 10.49 -7.41
C TYR A 59 -16.66 10.06 -6.08
N ILE A 60 -15.96 9.25 -5.28
CA ILE A 60 -16.43 8.83 -3.95
C ILE A 60 -16.66 10.03 -3.03
N LEU A 61 -15.76 11.02 -3.07
CA LEU A 61 -15.91 12.24 -2.26
C LEU A 61 -17.10 13.09 -2.69
N ASP A 62 -17.26 13.29 -3.99
CA ASP A 62 -18.36 14.06 -4.56
C ASP A 62 -19.70 13.36 -4.27
N ASP A 63 -19.77 12.04 -4.45
CA ASP A 63 -20.96 11.22 -4.20
C ASP A 63 -21.34 11.16 -2.70
N ALA A 64 -20.36 10.99 -1.80
CA ALA A 64 -20.60 11.05 -0.36
C ALA A 64 -21.14 12.42 0.05
N LYS A 65 -20.61 13.51 -0.52
CA LYS A 65 -21.07 14.88 -0.27
C LYS A 65 -22.51 15.10 -0.76
N GLU A 66 -22.83 14.69 -2.00
CA GLU A 66 -24.17 14.80 -2.56
C GLU A 66 -25.22 14.05 -1.73
N LYS A 67 -24.82 12.93 -1.12
CA LYS A 67 -25.66 12.13 -0.21
C LYS A 67 -25.66 12.62 1.25
N ASN A 68 -25.08 13.80 1.52
CA ASN A 68 -24.94 14.41 2.85
C ASN A 68 -24.24 13.48 3.87
N LYS A 69 -23.25 12.72 3.42
CA LYS A 69 -22.46 11.80 4.25
C LYS A 69 -21.19 12.52 4.69
N ASN A 70 -21.00 12.65 5.99
CA ASN A 70 -19.85 13.35 6.59
C ASN A 70 -18.72 12.40 7.02
N ARG A 71 -18.94 11.09 6.94
CA ARG A 71 -17.99 10.07 7.38
C ARG A 71 -17.98 8.88 6.42
N ILE A 72 -16.79 8.46 6.03
CA ILE A 72 -16.57 7.27 5.18
C ILE A 72 -15.94 6.17 6.02
N VAL A 73 -16.50 4.96 5.95
CA VAL A 73 -15.95 3.76 6.60
C VAL A 73 -15.62 2.73 5.52
N VAL A 74 -14.39 2.24 5.52
CA VAL A 74 -13.88 1.31 4.50
C VAL A 74 -13.52 -0.02 5.15
N TYR A 75 -13.87 -1.12 4.50
CA TYR A 75 -13.52 -2.47 4.95
C TYR A 75 -13.07 -3.36 3.78
N ASP A 76 -12.38 -4.44 4.09
CA ASP A 76 -11.91 -5.44 3.13
C ASP A 76 -12.01 -6.86 3.74
N GLU A 77 -11.31 -7.85 3.16
CA GLU A 77 -11.34 -9.25 3.62
C GLU A 77 -10.71 -9.47 5.02
N GLY A 78 -10.18 -8.43 5.69
CA GLY A 78 -9.90 -8.47 7.13
C GLY A 78 -8.46 -8.13 7.52
N MET A 79 -7.50 -8.11 6.58
CA MET A 79 -6.16 -7.58 6.89
C MET A 79 -6.11 -6.06 6.82
N GLY A 80 -7.14 -5.40 6.28
CA GLY A 80 -7.23 -3.96 6.23
C GLY A 80 -6.29 -3.30 5.24
N MET A 81 -5.55 -4.05 4.41
CA MET A 81 -4.54 -3.49 3.50
C MET A 81 -5.16 -2.66 2.38
N PHE A 82 -6.24 -3.15 1.76
CA PHE A 82 -6.87 -2.47 0.63
C PHE A 82 -7.80 -1.35 1.10
N SER A 83 -8.48 -1.57 2.21
CA SER A 83 -9.23 -0.52 2.89
C SER A 83 -8.32 0.58 3.44
N ALA A 84 -7.14 0.26 3.98
CA ALA A 84 -6.13 1.26 4.34
C ALA A 84 -5.63 2.05 3.13
N ARG A 85 -5.44 1.42 1.97
CA ARG A 85 -5.12 2.13 0.72
C ARG A 85 -6.20 3.15 0.36
N MET A 86 -7.47 2.77 0.41
CA MET A 86 -8.58 3.69 0.15
C MET A 86 -8.62 4.84 1.16
N VAL A 87 -8.52 4.54 2.46
CA VAL A 87 -8.50 5.55 3.53
C VAL A 87 -7.32 6.52 3.33
N PHE A 88 -6.13 6.02 3.01
CA PHE A 88 -4.96 6.85 2.71
C PHE A 88 -5.22 7.80 1.55
N LEU A 89 -5.76 7.32 0.43
CA LEU A 89 -6.05 8.14 -0.74
C LEU A 89 -7.12 9.20 -0.46
N LEU A 90 -8.20 8.85 0.25
CA LEU A 90 -9.26 9.80 0.60
C LEU A 90 -8.75 10.89 1.55
N ARG A 91 -7.94 10.53 2.56
CA ARG A 91 -7.29 11.51 3.45
C ARG A 91 -6.31 12.39 2.70
N SER A 92 -5.55 11.80 1.79
CA SER A 92 -4.61 12.51 0.93
C SER A 92 -5.29 13.43 -0.10
N ALA A 93 -6.58 13.23 -0.38
CA ALA A 93 -7.42 14.13 -1.16
C ALA A 93 -8.15 15.18 -0.28
N GLY A 94 -7.81 15.25 1.02
CA GLY A 94 -8.30 16.26 1.95
C GLY A 94 -9.47 15.80 2.84
N PHE A 95 -9.98 14.58 2.70
CA PHE A 95 -11.15 14.12 3.45
C PHE A 95 -10.74 13.31 4.70
N LYS A 96 -10.59 14.03 5.82
CA LYS A 96 -10.08 13.50 7.09
C LYS A 96 -11.01 12.49 7.77
N GLU A 97 -12.32 12.65 7.61
CA GLU A 97 -13.35 11.81 8.25
C GLU A 97 -13.54 10.46 7.52
N THR A 98 -12.43 9.74 7.38
CA THR A 98 -12.32 8.45 6.69
C THR A 98 -11.64 7.44 7.60
N TYR A 99 -12.23 6.25 7.70
CA TYR A 99 -11.87 5.27 8.71
C TYR A 99 -11.82 3.87 8.13
N LEU A 100 -10.80 3.11 8.52
CA LEU A 100 -10.74 1.67 8.40
C LEU A 100 -11.65 1.04 9.47
N LEU A 101 -12.51 0.11 9.07
CA LEU A 101 -13.23 -0.72 10.04
C LEU A 101 -12.26 -1.68 10.74
N ALA A 102 -12.25 -1.68 12.07
CA ALA A 102 -11.36 -2.51 12.88
C ALA A 102 -11.70 -4.00 12.81
N SER A 103 -12.98 -4.31 12.60
CA SER A 103 -13.49 -5.67 12.53
C SER A 103 -13.10 -6.32 11.20
N LYS A 104 -12.76 -7.61 11.27
CA LYS A 104 -12.37 -8.41 10.10
C LYS A 104 -13.58 -9.13 9.54
N TRP A 105 -13.62 -9.33 8.22
CA TRP A 105 -14.63 -10.22 7.65
C TRP A 105 -14.39 -11.67 8.09
N PRO A 106 -15.44 -12.48 8.36
CA PRO A 106 -16.86 -12.14 8.39
C PRO A 106 -17.24 -11.25 9.59
N LEU A 107 -18.13 -10.29 9.35
CA LEU A 107 -18.63 -9.37 10.37
C LEU A 107 -19.86 -9.95 11.08
N ASP A 108 -19.96 -9.71 12.38
CA ASP A 108 -21.19 -9.96 13.14
C ASP A 108 -22.34 -9.04 12.67
N GLY A 109 -23.58 -9.49 12.87
CA GLY A 109 -24.79 -8.74 12.51
C GLY A 109 -25.35 -9.06 11.13
N LYS A 110 -26.39 -8.30 10.75
CA LYS A 110 -27.15 -8.49 9.51
C LYS A 110 -26.29 -8.13 8.30
N LYS A 111 -26.17 -9.08 7.38
CA LYS A 111 -25.55 -8.91 6.06
C LYS A 111 -26.61 -9.18 4.99
N VAL A 112 -26.49 -8.50 3.86
CA VAL A 112 -27.43 -8.61 2.73
C VAL A 112 -26.65 -8.71 1.42
N PRO A 113 -27.15 -9.38 0.38
CA PRO A 113 -26.55 -9.32 -0.95
C PRO A 113 -26.31 -7.87 -1.39
N GLY A 114 -25.10 -7.57 -1.84
CA GLY A 114 -24.72 -6.23 -2.28
C GLY A 114 -25.37 -5.84 -3.62
N ASN A 115 -25.73 -4.56 -3.76
CA ASN A 115 -26.39 -4.04 -4.97
C ASN A 115 -25.93 -2.64 -5.42
N LEU A 116 -24.93 -2.05 -4.75
CA LEU A 116 -24.39 -0.72 -5.06
C LEU A 116 -22.93 -0.86 -5.53
N LYS A 117 -22.65 -0.62 -6.82
CA LYS A 117 -21.31 -0.72 -7.39
C LYS A 117 -20.82 0.67 -7.79
N ILE A 118 -19.60 1.04 -7.37
CA ILE A 118 -18.97 2.30 -7.76
C ILE A 118 -18.29 2.11 -9.11
N GLU A 119 -18.82 2.77 -10.13
CA GLU A 119 -18.28 2.82 -11.50
C GLU A 119 -17.98 4.27 -11.89
N PRO A 120 -16.90 4.85 -11.35
CA PRO A 120 -16.61 6.26 -11.51
C PRO A 120 -16.11 6.52 -12.94
N PRO A 121 -16.64 7.54 -13.64
CA PRO A 121 -16.10 7.93 -14.93
C PRO A 121 -14.65 8.40 -14.75
N ILE A 122 -13.81 8.11 -15.74
CA ILE A 122 -12.46 8.68 -15.79
C ILE A 122 -12.60 10.18 -16.09
N GLN A 123 -12.09 11.01 -15.19
CA GLN A 123 -12.11 12.46 -15.33
C GLN A 123 -10.87 12.91 -16.12
N ASP A 124 -11.06 13.79 -17.10
CA ASP A 124 -9.94 14.34 -17.89
C ASP A 124 -9.04 15.24 -17.05
N LYS A 125 -9.63 16.02 -16.14
CA LYS A 125 -8.91 16.93 -15.27
C LYS A 125 -8.24 16.15 -14.13
N LEU A 126 -6.91 16.22 -14.10
CA LEU A 126 -6.14 15.68 -12.98
C LEU A 126 -6.38 16.51 -11.73
N LYS A 127 -6.88 15.86 -10.68
CA LYS A 127 -6.92 16.43 -9.33
C LYS A 127 -5.78 15.79 -8.50
N THR A 128 -5.04 16.60 -7.77
CA THR A 128 -3.86 16.17 -6.99
C THR A 128 -4.26 15.31 -5.79
N ILE A 129 -3.48 14.28 -5.48
CA ILE A 129 -3.55 13.52 -4.23
C ILE A 129 -2.21 13.77 -3.51
N GLU A 130 -2.23 14.62 -2.47
CA GLU A 130 -1.03 15.30 -1.94
C GLU A 130 0.10 14.39 -1.47
N TRP A 131 -0.22 13.20 -0.99
CA TRP A 131 0.72 12.26 -0.37
C TRP A 131 1.11 11.12 -1.33
N VAL A 132 0.76 11.25 -2.61
CA VAL A 132 1.10 10.28 -3.66
C VAL A 132 2.12 10.91 -4.61
N VAL A 133 3.24 10.21 -4.81
CA VAL A 133 4.29 10.63 -5.73
C VAL A 133 4.41 9.67 -6.90
N ASP A 134 4.90 10.19 -8.03
CA ASP A 134 5.10 9.45 -9.27
C ASP A 134 6.57 9.05 -9.48
N LYS A 135 6.83 8.34 -10.57
CA LYS A 135 8.17 7.90 -10.95
C LYS A 135 9.12 9.07 -11.23
N ALA A 136 8.62 10.17 -11.80
CA ALA A 136 9.43 11.34 -12.11
C ALA A 136 9.92 12.03 -10.83
N PHE A 137 9.08 12.11 -9.80
CA PHE A 137 9.48 12.53 -8.46
C PHE A 137 10.56 11.62 -7.88
N MET A 138 10.40 10.30 -8.02
CA MET A 138 11.42 9.35 -7.56
C MET A 138 12.75 9.61 -8.26
N GLU A 139 12.77 9.61 -9.61
CA GLU A 139 13.96 9.84 -10.42
C GLU A 139 14.73 11.12 -10.04
N LYS A 140 14.01 12.21 -9.80
CA LYS A 140 14.61 13.49 -9.40
C LYS A 140 15.19 13.50 -7.98
N ASN A 141 14.67 12.67 -7.08
CA ASN A 141 14.93 12.78 -5.64
C ASN A 141 15.57 11.54 -4.99
N LEU A 142 15.84 10.45 -5.72
CA LEU A 142 16.29 9.15 -5.16
C LEU A 142 17.37 9.28 -4.06
N THR A 143 18.36 10.16 -4.23
CA THR A 143 19.48 10.32 -3.28
C THR A 143 19.18 11.21 -2.07
N ARG A 144 18.00 11.85 -2.04
CA ARG A 144 17.58 12.82 -1.02
C ARG A 144 16.48 12.29 -0.10
N LEU A 145 15.85 11.17 -0.47
CA LEU A 145 14.72 10.58 0.23
C LEU A 145 15.18 9.53 1.24
N GLN A 146 14.38 9.34 2.30
CA GLN A 146 14.31 8.06 2.97
C GLN A 146 13.34 7.17 2.21
N ILE A 147 13.76 5.97 1.83
CA ILE A 147 12.92 5.06 1.03
C ILE A 147 12.62 3.82 1.86
N PHE A 148 11.35 3.56 2.13
CA PHE A 148 10.92 2.38 2.88
C PHE A 148 10.27 1.38 1.94
N ASP A 149 10.82 0.17 1.93
CA ASP A 149 10.26 -0.98 1.24
C ASP A 149 9.36 -1.74 2.23
N THR A 150 8.05 -1.76 1.97
CA THR A 150 7.09 -2.46 2.84
C THR A 150 6.70 -3.85 2.32
N ARG A 151 7.51 -4.44 1.45
CA ARG A 151 7.34 -5.83 0.99
C ARG A 151 7.89 -6.83 2.01
N THR A 152 7.81 -8.12 1.71
CA THR A 152 8.44 -9.13 2.57
C THR A 152 9.96 -9.13 2.42
N LEU A 153 10.67 -9.76 3.36
CA LEU A 153 12.13 -9.95 3.26
C LEU A 153 12.55 -10.65 1.96
N GLU A 154 11.80 -11.66 1.52
CA GLU A 154 12.09 -12.39 0.28
C GLU A 154 11.91 -11.51 -0.96
N GLU A 155 10.90 -10.62 -0.94
CA GLU A 155 10.72 -9.61 -1.99
C GLU A 155 11.85 -8.57 -1.99
N TYR A 156 12.30 -8.16 -0.80
CA TYR A 156 13.35 -7.16 -0.59
C TYR A 156 14.75 -7.66 -0.98
N GLU A 157 15.11 -8.90 -0.63
CA GLU A 157 16.38 -9.53 -1.01
C GLU A 157 16.40 -10.03 -2.46
N GLY A 158 15.32 -9.78 -3.19
CA GLY A 158 15.20 -10.15 -4.59
C GLY A 158 15.14 -11.65 -4.82
N LEU A 159 14.65 -12.42 -3.85
CA LEU A 159 14.39 -13.86 -4.01
C LEU A 159 13.01 -14.10 -4.63
N LEU A 160 12.08 -13.16 -4.41
CA LEU A 160 10.71 -13.24 -4.87
C LEU A 160 10.29 -11.92 -5.53
N PRO A 161 9.56 -11.92 -6.66
CA PRO A 161 9.15 -10.67 -7.28
C PRO A 161 7.91 -10.06 -6.61
N ARG A 162 7.05 -10.92 -6.06
CA ARG A 162 5.81 -10.61 -5.33
C ARG A 162 5.34 -11.82 -4.53
N LEU A 163 4.69 -11.58 -3.39
CA LEU A 163 4.25 -12.64 -2.48
C LEU A 163 3.22 -13.61 -3.10
N ALA A 164 2.20 -13.09 -3.78
CA ALA A 164 1.08 -13.88 -4.28
C ALA A 164 1.05 -13.89 -5.81
N GLY A 165 1.08 -15.07 -6.43
CA GLY A 165 1.13 -15.23 -7.89
C GLY A 165 2.41 -14.68 -8.52
N PRO A 166 3.61 -15.11 -8.10
CA PRO A 166 4.86 -14.75 -8.77
C PRO A 166 4.94 -15.44 -10.15
N GLU A 167 5.38 -14.70 -11.16
CA GLU A 167 5.53 -15.20 -12.53
C GLU A 167 7.03 -15.42 -12.84
N GLU A 168 7.39 -16.58 -13.37
CA GLU A 168 8.76 -16.86 -13.84
C GLU A 168 9.23 -15.82 -14.87
N GLY A 169 10.52 -15.51 -14.86
CA GLY A 169 11.09 -14.45 -15.70
C GLY A 169 10.87 -13.03 -15.16
N THR A 170 10.15 -12.87 -14.05
CA THR A 170 9.94 -11.56 -13.43
C THR A 170 11.20 -11.07 -12.72
N LEU A 171 11.58 -9.81 -12.99
CA LEU A 171 12.68 -9.14 -12.30
C LEU A 171 12.37 -8.94 -10.80
N CYS A 172 13.28 -9.42 -9.96
CA CYS A 172 13.31 -9.23 -8.51
C CYS A 172 14.30 -8.12 -8.13
N GLY A 173 14.26 -7.72 -6.86
CA GLY A 173 15.17 -6.73 -6.27
C GLY A 173 14.41 -5.62 -5.58
N ARG A 174 15.10 -4.51 -5.32
CA ARG A 174 14.59 -3.36 -4.56
C ARG A 174 15.12 -2.02 -5.08
N LEU A 175 14.51 -0.93 -4.62
CA LEU A 175 15.07 0.42 -4.79
C LEU A 175 16.40 0.51 -4.01
N PRO A 176 17.47 1.09 -4.58
CA PRO A 176 18.76 1.20 -3.90
C PRO A 176 18.66 2.00 -2.60
N GLY A 177 19.30 1.50 -1.55
CA GLY A 177 19.35 2.17 -0.25
C GLY A 177 18.02 2.18 0.51
N SER A 178 16.99 1.46 0.04
CA SER A 178 15.73 1.36 0.78
C SER A 178 15.89 0.53 2.05
N PHE A 179 15.20 0.95 3.11
CA PHE A 179 15.11 0.21 4.36
C PHE A 179 13.89 -0.70 4.33
N LEU A 180 14.07 -1.97 4.70
CA LEU A 180 12.97 -2.92 4.80
C LEU A 180 12.14 -2.65 6.05
N TRP A 181 10.86 -2.33 5.87
CA TRP A 181 9.84 -2.41 6.91
C TRP A 181 8.80 -3.44 6.51
N ASP A 182 9.02 -4.72 6.84
CA ASP A 182 8.08 -5.78 6.46
C ASP A 182 6.67 -5.47 6.99
N TRP A 183 5.68 -5.37 6.10
CA TRP A 183 4.31 -5.02 6.43
C TRP A 183 3.68 -5.95 7.48
N ARG A 184 4.11 -7.22 7.55
CA ARG A 184 3.63 -8.19 8.55
C ARG A 184 3.93 -7.73 9.97
N SER A 185 5.00 -6.94 10.13
CA SER A 185 5.39 -6.35 11.40
C SER A 185 4.37 -5.35 11.96
N LEU A 186 3.42 -4.87 11.14
CA LEU A 186 2.34 -3.99 11.59
C LEU A 186 1.23 -4.73 12.34
N TYR A 187 1.25 -6.06 12.35
CA TYR A 187 0.22 -6.89 12.95
C TYR A 187 0.77 -7.66 14.16
N ASN A 188 -0.10 -7.93 15.14
CA ASN A 188 0.18 -8.83 16.25
C ASN A 188 -0.11 -10.29 15.86
N ALA A 189 0.10 -11.23 16.80
CA ALA A 189 -0.14 -12.66 16.56
C ALA A 189 -1.61 -13.00 16.21
N ASP A 190 -2.56 -12.19 16.68
CA ASP A 190 -3.99 -12.31 16.38
C ASP A 190 -4.35 -11.68 15.01
N GLY A 191 -3.36 -11.19 14.27
CA GLY A 191 -3.52 -10.50 13.00
C GLY A 191 -4.17 -9.12 13.13
N ASN A 192 -4.18 -8.52 14.32
CA ASN A 192 -4.70 -7.18 14.57
C ASN A 192 -3.59 -6.15 14.41
N LEU A 193 -3.92 -4.94 13.94
CA LEU A 193 -2.93 -3.87 13.86
C LEU A 193 -2.35 -3.58 15.25
N ILE A 194 -1.02 -3.51 15.35
CA ILE A 194 -0.34 -3.18 16.61
C ILE A 194 -0.79 -1.80 17.11
N ASP A 195 -0.79 -1.61 18.43
CA ASP A 195 -1.14 -0.32 19.00
C ASP A 195 -0.03 0.73 18.82
N ARG A 196 -0.37 2.00 19.14
CA ARG A 196 0.57 3.12 19.05
C ARG A 196 1.80 2.90 19.93
N ALA A 197 1.68 2.34 21.13
CA ALA A 197 2.82 2.10 22.01
C ALA A 197 3.82 1.10 21.39
N SER A 198 3.31 0.01 20.85
CA SER A 198 4.09 -1.02 20.15
C SER A 198 4.73 -0.47 18.88
N PHE A 199 4.01 0.33 18.10
CA PHE A 199 4.55 1.00 16.91
C PHE A 199 5.67 1.99 17.28
N LYS A 200 5.48 2.80 18.33
CA LYS A 200 6.51 3.72 18.84
C LYS A 200 7.80 2.97 19.20
N LYS A 201 7.68 1.82 19.86
CA LYS A 201 8.84 0.98 20.22
C LYS A 201 9.56 0.45 18.97
N ARG A 202 8.82 0.04 17.93
CA ARG A 202 9.41 -0.40 16.66
C ARG A 202 10.13 0.74 15.94
N MET A 203 9.52 1.93 15.89
CA MET A 203 10.13 3.13 15.29
C MET A 203 11.46 3.50 15.96
N ALA A 204 11.59 3.35 17.28
CA ALA A 204 12.82 3.70 18.00
C ALA A 204 14.04 2.85 17.59
N GLY A 205 13.82 1.64 17.06
CA GLY A 205 14.89 0.79 16.54
C GLY A 205 15.07 0.87 15.01
N PHE A 206 14.25 1.67 14.34
CA PHE A 206 14.26 1.80 12.89
C PHE A 206 15.08 3.03 12.46
N PRO A 207 15.86 2.97 11.37
CA PRO A 207 16.65 4.11 10.86
C PRO A 207 15.74 5.16 10.19
N PHE A 208 14.83 5.77 10.97
CA PHE A 208 13.92 6.80 10.52
C PHE A 208 14.35 8.17 11.08
N MET A 209 14.43 9.15 10.18
CA MET A 209 14.75 10.55 10.43
C MET A 209 13.49 11.41 10.18
N PRO A 210 12.74 11.82 11.21
CA PRO A 210 11.48 12.56 11.08
C PRO A 210 11.52 13.79 10.17
N GLU A 211 12.67 14.43 10.07
CA GLU A 211 12.93 15.66 9.33
C GLU A 211 13.25 15.46 7.85
N ARG A 212 13.37 14.21 7.37
CA ARG A 212 13.67 13.92 5.97
C ARG A 212 12.43 13.37 5.25
N PRO A 213 12.13 13.84 4.02
CA PRO A 213 11.06 13.29 3.22
C PRO A 213 11.17 11.77 3.07
N THR A 214 10.09 11.08 3.41
CA THR A 214 10.02 9.63 3.42
C THR A 214 9.05 9.15 2.36
N VAL A 215 9.53 8.32 1.44
CA VAL A 215 8.68 7.67 0.43
C VAL A 215 8.60 6.18 0.74
N LEU A 216 7.37 5.68 0.83
CA LEU A 216 7.06 4.29 1.02
C LEU A 216 6.63 3.66 -0.30
N TYR A 217 7.07 2.43 -0.54
CA TYR A 217 6.61 1.63 -1.66
C TYR A 217 6.44 0.17 -1.26
N ASP A 218 5.66 -0.57 -2.04
CA ASP A 218 5.54 -2.02 -1.90
C ASP A 218 5.55 -2.69 -3.28
N TYR A 219 4.63 -3.61 -3.58
CA TYR A 219 4.43 -4.09 -4.95
C TYR A 219 3.48 -3.19 -5.77
N ASN A 220 2.31 -2.83 -5.24
CA ASN A 220 1.19 -2.21 -5.99
C ASN A 220 0.57 -0.96 -5.35
N GLY A 221 1.18 -0.43 -4.29
CA GLY A 221 0.77 0.71 -3.49
C GLY A 221 -0.13 0.41 -2.29
N ALA A 222 -0.46 -0.85 -1.98
CA ALA A 222 -1.44 -1.14 -0.92
C ALA A 222 -0.82 -1.19 0.48
N ARG A 223 0.26 -1.95 0.68
CA ARG A 223 0.88 -2.16 1.99
C ARG A 223 1.56 -0.90 2.52
N SER A 224 2.13 -0.11 1.62
CA SER A 224 2.81 1.14 1.94
C SER A 224 1.86 2.21 2.51
N CYS A 225 0.60 2.23 2.06
CA CYS A 225 -0.41 3.18 2.53
C CYS A 225 -0.73 3.03 4.02
N LEU A 226 -0.76 1.81 4.55
CA LEU A 226 -1.04 1.57 5.97
C LEU A 226 0.10 2.12 6.85
N LEU A 227 1.35 1.82 6.51
CA LEU A 227 2.49 2.39 7.24
C LEU A 227 2.52 3.93 7.11
N ALA A 228 2.19 4.46 5.93
CA ALA A 228 2.11 5.90 5.71
C ALA A 228 1.05 6.57 6.61
N LEU A 229 -0.14 5.97 6.76
CA LEU A 229 -1.17 6.43 7.71
C LEU A 229 -0.65 6.44 9.15
N MET A 230 0.02 5.36 9.57
CA MET A 230 0.58 5.23 10.92
C MET A 230 1.65 6.29 11.19
N LEU A 231 2.56 6.53 10.23
CA LEU A 231 3.60 7.56 10.35
C LEU A 231 2.98 8.97 10.43
N LYS A 232 1.99 9.28 9.58
CA LYS A 232 1.31 10.58 9.62
C LYS A 232 0.58 10.82 10.93
N GLU A 233 -0.08 9.81 11.48
CA GLU A 233 -0.73 9.92 12.80
C GLU A 233 0.27 10.13 13.95
N PHE A 234 1.51 9.67 13.78
CA PHE A 234 2.61 9.95 14.71
C PHE A 234 3.18 11.38 14.60
N GLY A 235 2.67 12.18 13.65
CA GLY A 235 3.03 13.58 13.49
C GLY A 235 4.05 13.84 12.37
N TYR A 236 4.45 12.83 11.61
CA TYR A 236 5.39 12.99 10.51
C TYR A 236 4.67 13.57 9.27
N GLN A 237 5.13 14.74 8.82
CA GLN A 237 4.44 15.51 7.78
C GLN A 237 4.83 15.03 6.37
N GLU A 238 6.13 14.93 6.10
CA GLU A 238 6.69 14.59 4.78
C GLU A 238 6.75 13.08 4.54
N VAL A 239 5.57 12.45 4.56
CA VAL A 239 5.38 11.03 4.30
C VAL A 239 4.56 10.86 3.03
N TYR A 240 5.10 10.12 2.06
CA TYR A 240 4.49 9.91 0.75
C TYR A 240 4.50 8.43 0.37
N THR A 241 3.59 8.03 -0.52
CA THR A 241 3.63 6.71 -1.15
C THR A 241 3.95 6.84 -2.63
N TYR A 242 4.85 6.02 -3.15
CA TYR A 242 5.08 5.93 -4.59
C TYR A 242 4.02 5.02 -5.23
N GLN A 243 3.12 5.61 -6.02
CA GLN A 243 1.95 4.94 -6.62
C GLN A 243 2.33 3.67 -7.38
N GLY A 244 3.30 3.80 -8.31
CA GLY A 244 3.71 2.71 -9.18
C GLY A 244 4.44 1.60 -8.46
N SER A 245 5.05 1.92 -7.31
CA SER A 245 5.75 0.98 -6.43
C SER A 245 6.73 0.07 -7.20
N TRP A 246 7.04 -1.13 -6.71
CA TRP A 246 7.92 -2.05 -7.42
C TRP A 246 7.36 -2.49 -8.78
N PHE A 247 6.03 -2.58 -8.92
CA PHE A 247 5.36 -2.96 -10.16
C PHE A 247 5.77 -2.09 -11.37
N GLU A 248 5.86 -0.78 -11.16
CA GLU A 248 6.36 0.17 -12.16
C GLU A 248 7.89 0.26 -12.14
N TYR A 249 8.49 0.39 -10.95
CA TYR A 249 9.94 0.64 -10.82
C TYR A 249 10.79 -0.42 -11.52
N ARG A 250 10.41 -1.69 -11.38
CA ARG A 250 11.14 -2.81 -11.97
C ARG A 250 11.27 -2.72 -13.50
N LYS A 251 10.33 -2.03 -14.16
CA LYS A 251 10.27 -1.84 -15.62
C LYS A 251 11.01 -0.59 -16.09
N SER A 252 11.47 0.26 -15.16
CA SER A 252 12.19 1.49 -15.48
C SER A 252 13.69 1.23 -15.69
N ASN A 253 14.40 2.21 -16.24
CA ASN A 253 15.87 2.20 -16.32
C ASN A 253 16.56 2.72 -15.05
N LEU A 254 15.80 3.00 -13.98
CA LEU A 254 16.36 3.47 -12.72
C LEU A 254 17.21 2.38 -12.05
N PRO A 255 18.23 2.76 -11.25
CA PRO A 255 19.12 1.80 -10.60
C PRO A 255 18.36 0.87 -9.66
N LYS A 256 18.80 -0.39 -9.54
CA LYS A 256 18.16 -1.41 -8.69
C LYS A 256 19.23 -2.12 -7.86
N GLN A 257 18.84 -2.64 -6.70
CA GLN A 257 19.72 -3.40 -5.82
C GLN A 257 19.15 -4.81 -5.58
N ALA A 258 20.04 -5.77 -5.26
CA ALA A 258 19.68 -7.16 -4.98
C ALA A 258 18.85 -7.80 -6.11
N THR A 259 19.21 -7.53 -7.36
CA THR A 259 18.42 -7.99 -8.52
C THR A 259 18.68 -9.45 -8.83
N SER A 260 17.62 -10.18 -9.10
CA SER A 260 17.64 -11.52 -9.69
C SER A 260 16.48 -11.67 -10.68
N VAL A 261 16.44 -12.78 -11.41
CA VAL A 261 15.27 -13.16 -12.21
C VAL A 261 14.61 -14.36 -11.56
N TYR A 262 13.34 -14.22 -11.18
CA TYR A 262 12.58 -15.29 -10.56
C TYR A 262 12.46 -16.49 -11.49
N GLY A 263 12.68 -17.70 -10.96
CA GLY A 263 12.68 -18.94 -11.74
C GLY A 263 13.93 -19.16 -12.60
N SER A 264 14.86 -18.19 -12.68
CA SER A 264 16.12 -18.42 -13.36
C SER A 264 17.05 -19.28 -12.50
N LYS A 265 17.59 -20.36 -13.08
CA LYS A 265 18.67 -21.16 -12.47
C LYS A 265 20.00 -20.43 -12.64
N THR A 266 20.15 -19.23 -12.10
CA THR A 266 21.49 -18.63 -11.99
C THR A 266 22.17 -19.20 -10.76
N SER A 267 23.17 -20.06 -10.98
CA SER A 267 24.12 -20.50 -9.96
C SER A 267 24.66 -19.28 -9.22
N ALA A 268 24.65 -19.33 -7.88
CA ALA A 268 25.31 -18.33 -7.05
C ALA A 268 26.73 -18.05 -7.58
N PRO A 269 27.21 -16.80 -7.58
CA PRO A 269 28.57 -16.51 -7.99
C PRO A 269 29.52 -17.36 -7.14
N ALA A 270 30.34 -18.16 -7.81
CA ALA A 270 31.34 -18.99 -7.14
C ALA A 270 32.19 -18.07 -6.25
N ALA A 271 32.38 -18.47 -4.99
CA ALA A 271 33.27 -17.79 -4.06
C ALA A 271 34.63 -17.56 -4.75
N PRO A 272 35.27 -16.39 -4.56
CA PRO A 272 36.56 -16.13 -5.15
C PRO A 272 37.51 -17.26 -4.73
N ARG A 273 38.09 -17.95 -5.72
CA ARG A 273 39.11 -18.98 -5.46
C ARG A 273 40.26 -18.27 -4.75
N LEU A 274 40.43 -18.55 -3.46
CA LEU A 274 41.66 -18.24 -2.73
C LEU A 274 42.81 -18.87 -3.51
N GLY A 275 43.79 -18.03 -3.87
CA GLY A 275 44.93 -18.41 -4.68
C GLY A 275 45.61 -19.67 -4.13
N GLY A 276 45.61 -20.73 -4.95
CA GLY A 276 46.44 -21.90 -4.70
C GLY A 276 47.90 -21.50 -4.85
N MET A 277 48.64 -21.57 -3.77
CA MET A 277 50.10 -21.43 -3.75
C MET A 277 50.73 -22.43 -4.71
N ASP A 278 51.69 -21.91 -5.48
CA ASP A 278 52.61 -22.66 -6.32
C ASP A 278 53.14 -23.93 -5.64
N LYS A 279 53.12 -25.04 -6.39
CA LYS A 279 54.11 -26.10 -6.20
C LYS A 279 54.83 -26.35 -7.52
N LYS A 280 56.00 -25.69 -7.66
CA LYS A 280 57.05 -26.13 -8.57
C LYS A 280 57.50 -27.54 -8.18
N LYS A 281 57.51 -28.45 -9.16
CA LYS A 281 58.55 -29.45 -9.35
C LYS A 281 58.82 -29.57 -10.83
#